data_AF-A0A849PNZ8-F1
#
_entry.id   AF-A0A849PNZ8-F1
#
_cell.length_a   1.000
_cell.length_b   1.000
_cell.length_c   1.000
_cell.angle_alpha   90.00
_cell.angle_beta   90.00
_cell.angle_gamma   90.00
#
_symmetry.space_group_name_H-M   'P 1'
#
loop_
_entity.id
_entity.type
_entity.pdbx_description
1 polymer ?
#
loop_
_entity_poly.entity_id
_entity_poly.type
_entity_poly.pdbx_seq_one_letter_code
_entity_poly.pdbx_strand_id
1 'polypeptide(L)'
;MEFSEWEPLYTEILADFGFDRSEDVASARILAELLHGRAGALLDLRGIISGRDVAVCGNAPSLASEIDLIMPDQIVIAADGATTVLMANRTIPDVIVTDLDGTIEDIISASKKGSFVVVHAHGDNIPAVRAVVPLLSGKVLGTTQSEPFDDIHNFGGFSDGDRCAFLAKASGAASVTL
;
A
#
# COMPACT_ATOMS: atom_id res chain seq x y z
N MET A 1 -10.26 8.39 -1.45
CA MET A 1 -11.31 8.59 -2.46
C MET A 1 -12.40 7.61 -2.14
N GLU A 2 -13.67 8.01 -2.22
CA GLU A 2 -14.76 7.04 -2.01
C GLU A 2 -14.84 6.09 -3.22
N PHE A 3 -15.25 4.85 -3.02
CA PHE A 3 -15.29 3.87 -4.12
C PHE A 3 -16.21 4.33 -5.26
N SER A 4 -17.30 5.04 -4.97
CA SER A 4 -18.20 5.60 -5.98
C SER A 4 -17.55 6.66 -6.87
N GLU A 5 -16.49 7.32 -6.40
CA GLU A 5 -15.69 8.26 -7.19
C GLU A 5 -14.61 7.54 -8.00
N TRP A 6 -14.07 6.44 -7.44
CA TRP A 6 -13.02 5.63 -8.06
C TRP A 6 -13.56 4.71 -9.17
N GLU A 7 -14.73 4.10 -8.97
CA GLU A 7 -15.26 3.06 -9.85
C GLU A 7 -15.42 3.49 -11.33
N PRO A 8 -15.85 4.72 -11.67
CA PRO A 8 -15.88 5.16 -13.05
C PRO A 8 -14.48 5.18 -13.69
N LEU A 9 -13.47 5.71 -12.99
CA LEU A 9 -12.08 5.75 -13.45
C LEU A 9 -11.50 4.34 -13.59
N TYR A 10 -11.77 3.48 -12.61
CA TYR A 10 -11.39 2.07 -12.67
C TYR A 10 -11.99 1.37 -13.88
N THR A 11 -13.27 1.63 -14.19
CA THR A 11 -13.93 1.04 -15.36
C THR A 11 -13.30 1.50 -16.68
N GLU A 12 -12.88 2.77 -16.77
CA GLU A 12 -12.11 3.29 -17.91
C GLU A 12 -10.75 2.58 -18.03
N ILE A 13 -10.02 2.43 -16.91
CA ILE A 13 -8.73 1.71 -16.88
C ILE A 13 -8.90 0.26 -17.36
N LEU A 14 -9.93 -0.46 -16.90
CA LEU A 14 -10.20 -1.82 -17.36
C LEU A 14 -10.40 -1.87 -18.88
N ALA A 15 -11.14 -0.91 -19.44
CA ALA A 15 -11.40 -0.84 -20.87
C ALA A 15 -10.15 -0.47 -21.69
N ASP A 16 -9.36 0.49 -21.21
CA ASP A 16 -8.17 0.99 -21.91
C ASP A 16 -7.04 -0.05 -21.96
N PHE A 17 -6.85 -0.79 -20.87
CA PHE A 17 -5.78 -1.79 -20.76
C PHE A 17 -6.24 -3.22 -21.08
N GLY A 18 -7.56 -3.44 -21.19
CA GLY A 18 -8.14 -4.77 -21.42
C GLY A 18 -8.03 -5.70 -20.20
N PHE A 19 -7.96 -5.14 -19.00
CA PHE A 19 -7.90 -5.90 -17.75
C PHE A 19 -9.27 -6.50 -17.41
N ASP A 20 -9.27 -7.67 -16.75
CA ASP A 20 -10.49 -8.32 -16.29
C ASP A 20 -10.76 -8.04 -14.81
N ARG A 21 -11.88 -7.36 -14.53
CA ARG A 21 -12.38 -7.14 -13.15
C ARG A 21 -12.48 -8.44 -12.35
N SER A 22 -12.81 -9.56 -13.00
CA SER A 22 -12.96 -10.84 -12.34
C SER A 22 -11.65 -11.37 -11.76
N GLU A 23 -10.52 -11.07 -12.41
CA GLU A 23 -9.19 -11.43 -11.93
C GLU A 23 -8.78 -10.56 -10.73
N ASP A 24 -9.10 -9.27 -10.75
CA ASP A 24 -8.90 -8.38 -9.59
C ASP A 24 -9.67 -8.88 -8.36
N VAL A 25 -10.94 -9.25 -8.55
CA VAL A 25 -11.78 -9.80 -7.48
C VAL A 25 -11.23 -11.14 -6.99
N ALA A 26 -10.71 -11.98 -7.89
CA ALA A 26 -10.11 -13.26 -7.52
C ALA A 26 -8.86 -13.05 -6.65
N SER A 27 -7.97 -12.14 -7.04
CA SER A 27 -6.76 -11.79 -6.26
C SER A 27 -7.13 -11.23 -4.89
N ALA A 28 -8.12 -10.33 -4.82
CA ALA A 28 -8.60 -9.76 -3.57
C ALA A 28 -9.17 -10.81 -2.61
N ARG A 29 -9.91 -11.80 -3.14
CA ARG A 29 -10.43 -12.92 -2.33
C ARG A 29 -9.32 -13.80 -1.78
N ILE A 30 -8.31 -14.09 -2.59
CA ILE A 30 -7.13 -14.85 -2.13
C ILE A 30 -6.39 -14.08 -1.04
N LEU A 31 -6.23 -12.77 -1.20
CA LEU A 31 -5.64 -11.92 -0.16
C LEU A 31 -6.46 -11.97 1.13
N ALA A 32 -7.79 -11.86 1.05
CA ALA A 32 -8.68 -11.96 2.21
C ALA A 32 -8.53 -13.31 2.94
N GLU A 33 -8.47 -14.41 2.20
CA GLU A 33 -8.26 -15.76 2.76
C GLU A 33 -6.93 -15.86 3.50
N LEU A 34 -5.84 -15.34 2.92
CA LEU A 34 -4.51 -15.37 3.54
C LEU A 34 -4.41 -14.49 4.80
N LEU A 35 -5.19 -13.42 4.85
CA LEU A 35 -5.25 -12.50 5.99
C LEU A 35 -6.29 -12.91 7.05
N HIS A 36 -7.11 -13.93 6.79
CA HIS A 36 -8.16 -14.34 7.71
C HIS A 36 -7.61 -14.64 9.12
N GLY A 37 -8.15 -13.96 10.13
CA GLY A 37 -7.74 -14.08 11.53
C GLY A 37 -6.41 -13.41 11.91
N ARG A 38 -5.71 -12.78 10.96
CA ARG A 38 -4.44 -12.06 11.17
C ARG A 38 -4.34 -10.70 10.49
N ALA A 39 -5.41 -10.23 9.84
CA ALA A 39 -5.46 -8.93 9.20
C ALA A 39 -5.16 -7.82 10.20
N GLY A 40 -4.33 -6.86 9.78
CA GLY A 40 -4.13 -5.61 10.49
C GLY A 40 -5.41 -4.77 10.44
N ALA A 41 -5.84 -4.23 11.58
CA ALA A 41 -7.05 -3.44 11.62
C ALA A 41 -6.83 -2.06 10.98
N LEU A 42 -7.79 -1.58 10.19
CA LEU A 42 -7.78 -0.21 9.66
C LEU A 42 -7.65 0.85 10.78
N LEU A 43 -8.20 0.57 11.97
CA LEU A 43 -8.08 1.46 13.12
C LEU A 43 -6.62 1.62 13.59
N ASP A 44 -5.82 0.56 13.50
CA ASP A 44 -4.40 0.61 13.86
C ASP A 44 -3.62 1.51 12.90
N LEU A 45 -3.89 1.38 11.59
CA LEU A 45 -3.29 2.23 10.57
C LEU A 45 -3.69 3.70 10.77
N ARG A 46 -4.97 3.96 11.08
CA ARG A 46 -5.45 5.30 11.44
C ARG A 46 -4.76 5.84 12.69
N GLY A 47 -4.45 5.00 13.67
CA GLY A 47 -3.70 5.39 14.86
C GLY A 47 -2.26 5.86 14.56
N ILE A 48 -1.66 5.36 13.47
CA ILE A 48 -0.35 5.81 12.98
C ILE A 48 -0.47 7.17 12.28
N ILE A 49 -1.47 7.34 11.41
CA ILE A 49 -1.54 8.46 10.45
C ILE A 49 -2.34 9.68 10.95
N SER A 50 -3.40 9.46 11.73
CA SER A 50 -4.39 10.51 11.99
C SER A 50 -3.79 11.71 12.73
N GLY A 51 -4.00 12.91 12.18
CA GLY A 51 -3.48 14.18 12.72
C GLY A 51 -1.98 14.36 12.58
N ARG A 52 -1.28 13.50 11.83
CA ARG A 52 0.17 13.57 11.59
C ARG A 52 0.47 14.11 10.19
N ASP A 53 1.62 14.75 10.05
CA ASP A 53 2.19 15.07 8.75
C ASP A 53 2.77 13.80 8.13
N VAL A 54 2.49 13.57 6.85
CA VAL A 54 2.90 12.36 6.14
C VAL A 54 3.84 12.72 4.99
N ALA A 55 4.94 11.99 4.86
CA ALA A 55 5.78 11.98 3.69
C ALA A 55 5.51 10.69 2.89
N VAL A 56 4.99 10.82 1.67
CA VAL A 56 4.84 9.71 0.73
C VAL A 56 6.08 9.64 -0.13
N CYS A 57 6.77 8.50 -0.10
CA CYS A 57 7.97 8.28 -0.90
C CYS A 57 7.63 7.37 -2.07
N GLY A 58 7.71 7.90 -3.29
CA GLY A 58 7.72 7.12 -4.53
C GLY A 58 9.12 6.68 -4.93
N ASN A 59 9.25 5.67 -5.80
CA ASN A 59 10.55 5.17 -6.26
C ASN A 59 11.21 6.05 -7.34
N ALA A 60 11.16 7.38 -7.18
CA ALA A 60 11.80 8.30 -8.10
C ALA A 60 13.33 8.24 -7.95
N PRO A 61 14.11 8.45 -9.03
CA PRO A 61 15.57 8.47 -8.94
C PRO A 61 16.13 9.52 -7.96
N SER A 62 15.36 10.57 -7.67
CA SER A 62 15.71 11.63 -6.72
C SER A 62 15.54 11.24 -5.26
N LEU A 63 14.78 10.18 -4.95
CA LEU A 63 14.42 9.81 -3.58
C LEU A 63 15.66 9.68 -2.69
N ALA A 64 16.71 9.01 -3.17
CA ALA A 64 17.94 8.82 -2.39
C ALA A 64 18.60 10.15 -1.94
N SER A 65 18.45 11.23 -2.72
CA SER A 65 18.96 12.56 -2.36
C SER A 65 17.98 13.42 -1.56
N GLU A 66 16.72 12.99 -1.46
CA GLU A 66 15.62 13.74 -0.83
C GLU A 66 15.22 13.16 0.53
N ILE A 67 15.71 11.96 0.91
CA ILE A 67 15.42 11.32 2.20
C ILE A 67 15.75 12.24 3.38
N ASP A 68 16.84 13.01 3.32
CA ASP A 68 17.24 13.94 4.37
C ASP A 68 16.29 15.15 4.53
N LEU A 69 15.36 15.35 3.59
CA LEU A 69 14.32 16.38 3.67
C LEU A 69 13.10 15.93 4.48
N ILE A 70 12.98 14.62 4.74
CA ILE A 70 11.90 14.07 5.57
C ILE A 70 12.10 14.54 7.02
N MET A 71 11.10 15.22 7.58
CA MET A 71 11.19 15.71 8.95
C MET A 71 11.08 14.55 9.94
N PRO A 72 11.81 14.57 11.06
CA PRO A 72 11.85 13.45 12.02
C PRO A 72 10.51 13.04 12.64
N ASP A 73 9.50 13.91 12.62
CA ASP A 73 8.16 13.70 13.18
C ASP A 73 7.11 13.32 12.13
N GLN A 74 7.46 13.32 10.83
CA GLN A 74 6.61 12.85 9.76
C GLN A 74 6.47 11.33 9.78
N ILE A 75 5.28 10.86 9.44
CA ILE A 75 5.03 9.45 9.13
C ILE A 75 5.49 9.19 7.69
N VAL A 76 6.32 8.17 7.50
CA VAL A 76 6.85 7.79 6.18
C VAL A 76 6.02 6.65 5.60
N ILE A 77 5.41 6.90 4.44
CA ILE A 77 4.70 5.88 3.65
C ILE A 77 5.50 5.60 2.38
N ALA A 78 6.00 4.38 2.24
CA ALA A 78 6.72 3.95 1.05
C ALA A 78 5.77 3.33 0.01
N ALA A 79 5.86 3.77 -1.24
CA ALA A 79 5.26 3.10 -2.39
C ALA A 79 6.22 2.03 -2.91
N ASP A 80 5.91 0.77 -2.61
CA ASP A 80 6.58 -0.44 -3.10
C ASP A 80 8.12 -0.32 -3.16
N GLY A 81 8.70 -0.17 -4.35
CA GLY A 81 10.14 -0.07 -4.57
C GLY A 81 10.85 1.06 -3.83
N ALA A 82 10.13 2.10 -3.39
CA ALA A 82 10.67 3.13 -2.50
C ALA A 82 11.18 2.55 -1.17
N THR A 83 10.62 1.41 -0.74
CA THR A 83 11.05 0.67 0.45
C THR A 83 12.53 0.34 0.38
N THR A 84 13.01 -0.15 -0.77
CA THR A 84 14.43 -0.50 -0.99
C THR A 84 15.34 0.71 -0.79
N VAL A 85 14.96 1.86 -1.36
CA VAL A 85 15.76 3.09 -1.28
C VAL A 85 15.81 3.62 0.15
N LEU A 86 14.67 3.62 0.85
CA LEU A 86 14.59 4.04 2.26
C LEU A 86 15.44 3.14 3.16
N MET A 87 15.28 1.81 3.00
CA MET A 87 15.99 0.81 3.79
C MET A 87 17.50 0.88 3.58
N ALA A 88 17.96 1.07 2.34
CA ALA A 88 19.38 1.26 2.02
C ALA A 88 19.98 2.50 2.71
N ASN A 89 19.16 3.53 2.93
CA ASN A 89 19.53 4.77 3.64
C ASN A 89 19.13 4.75 5.12
N ARG A 90 18.94 3.55 5.71
CA ARG A 90 18.68 3.33 7.14
C ARG A 90 17.39 3.97 7.66
N THR A 91 16.45 4.28 6.76
CA THR A 91 15.11 4.75 7.10
C THR A 91 14.13 3.59 6.97
N ILE A 92 13.48 3.22 8.08
CA ILE A 92 12.44 2.17 8.06
C ILE A 92 11.11 2.90 7.86
N PRO A 93 10.35 2.62 6.79
CA PRO A 93 9.05 3.25 6.59
C PRO A 93 8.07 2.81 7.68
N ASP A 94 7.20 3.72 8.12
CA ASP A 94 6.12 3.39 9.05
C ASP A 94 5.05 2.52 8.37
N VAL A 95 4.75 2.84 7.10
CA VAL A 95 3.77 2.13 6.28
C VAL A 95 4.38 1.83 4.90
N ILE A 96 4.08 0.66 4.36
CA ILE A 96 4.43 0.27 2.99
C ILE A 96 3.12 0.00 2.25
N VAL A 97 2.92 0.60 1.09
CA VAL A 97 1.83 0.24 0.15
C VAL A 97 2.46 -0.42 -1.05
N THR A 98 2.02 -1.63 -1.39
CA THR A 98 2.70 -2.46 -2.39
C THR A 98 1.74 -3.43 -3.08
N ASP A 99 1.88 -3.57 -4.38
CA ASP A 99 1.30 -4.66 -5.17
C ASP A 99 2.23 -5.89 -5.29
N LEU A 100 3.36 -5.88 -4.57
CA LEU A 100 4.35 -6.93 -4.45
C LEU A 100 5.18 -7.17 -5.72
N ASP A 101 5.45 -6.13 -6.52
CA ASP A 101 6.35 -6.20 -7.69
C ASP A 101 7.77 -5.63 -7.46
N GLY A 102 8.01 -4.97 -6.32
CA GLY A 102 9.32 -4.46 -5.90
C GLY A 102 10.29 -5.50 -5.33
N THR A 103 11.32 -5.03 -4.62
CA THR A 103 12.28 -5.92 -3.94
C THR A 103 11.64 -6.58 -2.71
N ILE A 104 11.10 -7.78 -2.91
CA ILE A 104 10.37 -8.53 -1.88
C ILE A 104 11.16 -8.74 -0.59
N GLU A 105 12.47 -8.98 -0.69
CA GLU A 105 13.33 -9.16 0.48
C GLU A 105 13.35 -7.93 1.40
N ASP A 106 13.35 -6.74 0.81
CA ASP A 106 13.37 -5.48 1.55
C ASP A 106 12.01 -5.19 2.18
N ILE A 107 10.90 -5.49 1.48
CA ILE A 107 9.55 -5.39 2.02
C ILE A 107 9.38 -6.34 3.24
N ILE A 108 9.81 -7.60 3.11
CA ILE A 108 9.79 -8.56 4.21
C ILE A 108 10.68 -8.09 5.38
N SER A 109 11.86 -7.54 5.08
CA SER A 109 12.80 -7.02 6.09
C SER A 109 12.20 -5.84 6.87
N ALA A 110 11.59 -4.88 6.17
CA ALA A 110 10.94 -3.72 6.76
C ALA A 110 9.70 -4.15 7.59
N SER A 111 8.89 -5.06 7.06
CA SER A 111 7.78 -5.69 7.80
C SER A 111 8.23 -6.33 9.12
N LYS A 112 9.34 -7.09 9.12
CA LYS A 112 9.93 -7.67 10.35
C LYS A 112 10.44 -6.61 11.33
N LYS A 113 10.80 -5.42 10.84
CA LYS A 113 11.26 -4.28 11.64
C LYS A 113 10.11 -3.40 12.16
N GLY A 114 8.86 -3.73 11.82
CA GLY A 114 7.67 -3.11 12.38
C GLY A 114 6.85 -2.26 11.42
N SER A 115 7.23 -2.17 10.14
CA SER A 115 6.43 -1.46 9.13
C SER A 115 5.04 -2.10 9.00
N PHE A 116 4.01 -1.25 8.96
CA PHE A 116 2.65 -1.68 8.64
C PHE A 116 2.56 -1.89 7.13
N VAL A 117 2.20 -3.09 6.67
CA VAL A 117 2.16 -3.38 5.23
C VAL A 117 0.72 -3.34 4.72
N VAL A 118 0.48 -2.57 3.67
CA VAL A 118 -0.78 -2.49 2.93
C VAL A 118 -0.56 -3.17 1.60
N VAL A 119 -1.10 -4.37 1.45
CA VAL A 119 -0.95 -5.18 0.24
C VAL A 119 -2.10 -4.87 -0.70
N HIS A 120 -1.78 -4.55 -1.96
CA HIS A 120 -2.75 -4.30 -3.01
C HIS A 120 -2.93 -5.54 -3.89
N ALA A 121 -4.16 -6.04 -4.02
CA ALA A 121 -4.49 -7.17 -4.88
C ALA A 121 -5.09 -6.71 -6.21
N HIS A 122 -4.55 -7.21 -7.31
CA HIS A 122 -5.05 -7.06 -8.68
C HIS A 122 -4.81 -8.36 -9.48
N GLY A 123 -5.36 -8.47 -10.69
CA GLY A 123 -5.43 -9.73 -11.44
C GLY A 123 -4.09 -10.44 -11.64
N ASP A 124 -3.03 -9.68 -11.94
CA ASP A 124 -1.73 -10.25 -12.32
C ASP A 124 -0.87 -10.69 -11.13
N ASN A 125 -1.12 -10.18 -9.92
CA ASN A 125 -0.23 -10.42 -8.78
C ASN A 125 -0.63 -11.60 -7.89
N ILE A 126 -1.60 -12.42 -8.30
CA ILE A 126 -2.02 -13.62 -7.56
C ILE A 126 -0.83 -14.51 -7.14
N PRO A 127 0.15 -14.82 -8.01
CA PRO A 127 1.31 -15.61 -7.60
C PRO A 127 2.14 -14.94 -6.49
N ALA A 128 2.34 -13.61 -6.59
CA ALA A 128 3.08 -12.83 -5.60
C ALA A 128 2.34 -12.77 -4.26
N VAL A 129 1.02 -12.51 -4.28
CA VAL A 129 0.15 -12.54 -3.09
C VAL A 129 0.28 -13.87 -2.35
N ARG A 130 0.20 -15.00 -3.06
CA ARG A 130 0.32 -16.34 -2.46
C ARG A 130 1.70 -16.61 -1.87
N ALA A 131 2.75 -16.13 -2.52
CA ALA A 131 4.13 -16.39 -2.11
C ALA A 131 4.57 -15.49 -0.94
N VAL A 132 4.21 -14.21 -0.97
CA VAL A 132 4.80 -13.18 -0.11
C VAL A 132 3.97 -12.89 1.13
N VAL A 133 2.64 -12.80 1.02
CA VAL A 133 1.77 -12.43 2.15
C VAL A 133 1.98 -13.33 3.38
N PRO A 134 2.15 -14.66 3.26
CA PRO A 134 2.45 -15.52 4.41
C PRO A 134 3.78 -15.20 5.12
N LEU A 135 4.74 -14.60 4.42
CA LEU A 135 6.08 -14.26 4.93
C LEU A 135 6.11 -12.89 5.63
N LEU A 136 5.11 -12.05 5.38
CA LEU A 136 4.98 -10.76 6.04
C LEU A 136 4.70 -10.96 7.54
N SER A 137 5.34 -10.12 8.35
CA SER A 137 5.22 -10.10 9.82
C SER A 137 4.45 -8.85 10.27
N GLY A 138 3.94 -8.87 11.50
CA GLY A 138 3.22 -7.71 12.05
C GLY A 138 1.84 -7.50 11.41
N LYS A 139 1.44 -6.23 11.27
CA LYS A 139 0.10 -5.84 10.79
C LYS A 139 0.10 -5.73 9.27
N VAL A 140 -0.80 -6.47 8.62
CA VAL A 140 -0.97 -6.47 7.17
C VAL A 140 -2.43 -6.18 6.81
N LEU A 141 -2.69 -5.13 6.06
CA LEU A 141 -4.02 -4.75 5.59
C LEU A 141 -4.16 -5.00 4.10
N GLY A 142 -5.27 -5.58 3.68
CA GLY A 142 -5.53 -5.87 2.28
C GLY A 142 -6.29 -4.74 1.59
N THR A 143 -5.93 -4.45 0.35
CA THR A 143 -6.65 -3.53 -0.52
C THR A 143 -6.88 -4.11 -1.91
N THR A 144 -7.84 -3.56 -2.64
CA THR A 144 -8.14 -3.92 -4.03
C THR A 144 -8.52 -2.69 -4.84
N GLN A 145 -8.37 -2.77 -6.17
CA GLN A 145 -8.87 -1.75 -7.09
C GLN A 145 -10.35 -1.92 -7.45
N SER A 146 -10.91 -3.10 -7.18
CA SER A 146 -12.34 -3.40 -7.36
C SER A 146 -13.18 -2.96 -6.14
N GLU A 147 -14.43 -3.41 -6.09
CA GLU A 147 -15.33 -3.14 -4.96
C GLU A 147 -14.75 -3.72 -3.65
N PRO A 148 -14.65 -2.93 -2.57
CA PRO A 148 -14.18 -3.42 -1.28
C PRO A 148 -15.20 -4.37 -0.64
N PHE A 149 -14.72 -5.32 0.17
CA PHE A 149 -15.56 -6.28 0.89
C PHE A 149 -14.83 -6.80 2.14
N ASP A 150 -15.57 -7.20 3.17
CA ASP A 150 -15.01 -7.69 4.44
C ASP A 150 -13.88 -6.78 4.98
N ASP A 151 -12.67 -7.31 5.19
CA ASP A 151 -11.47 -6.58 5.62
C ASP A 151 -10.55 -6.18 4.44
N ILE A 152 -11.06 -6.23 3.21
CA ILE A 152 -10.40 -5.71 2.01
C ILE A 152 -10.95 -4.32 1.70
N HIS A 153 -10.05 -3.34 1.68
CA HIS A 153 -10.40 -1.94 1.51
C HIS A 153 -10.09 -1.41 0.10
N ASN A 154 -10.69 -0.29 -0.26
CA ASN A 154 -10.33 0.47 -1.44
C ASN A 154 -10.24 1.95 -1.05
N PHE A 155 -9.11 2.58 -1.31
CA PHE A 155 -8.88 4.01 -1.03
C PHE A 155 -8.79 4.85 -2.31
N GLY A 156 -8.83 4.20 -3.48
CA GLY A 156 -8.52 4.76 -4.80
C GLY A 156 -7.03 4.78 -5.11
N GLY A 157 -6.69 5.31 -6.29
CA GLY A 157 -5.32 5.46 -6.78
C GLY A 157 -4.96 4.38 -7.80
N PHE A 158 -4.22 4.77 -8.84
CA PHE A 158 -3.81 3.87 -9.92
C PHE A 158 -2.45 3.25 -9.62
N SER A 159 -1.46 4.08 -9.33
CA SER A 159 -0.12 3.63 -8.91
C SER A 159 -0.02 3.51 -7.38
N ASP A 160 0.99 2.78 -6.88
CA ASP A 160 1.25 2.72 -5.44
C ASP A 160 1.49 4.08 -4.80
N GLY A 161 2.10 5.03 -5.53
CA GLY A 161 2.22 6.41 -5.07
C GLY A 161 0.88 7.11 -4.85
N ASP A 162 -0.06 6.96 -5.81
CA ASP A 162 -1.42 7.47 -5.65
C ASP A 162 -2.13 6.82 -4.46
N ARG A 163 -1.99 5.49 -4.35
CA ARG A 163 -2.58 4.71 -3.26
C ARG A 163 -2.06 5.17 -1.90
N CYS A 164 -0.76 5.44 -1.76
CA CYS A 164 -0.18 6.04 -0.55
C CYS A 164 -0.85 7.38 -0.19
N ALA A 165 -0.97 8.29 -1.16
CA ALA A 165 -1.55 9.62 -0.92
C ALA A 165 -3.04 9.53 -0.54
N PHE A 166 -3.82 8.70 -1.23
CA PHE A 166 -5.23 8.51 -0.92
C PHE A 166 -5.45 7.79 0.42
N LEU A 167 -4.62 6.78 0.74
CA LEU A 167 -4.62 6.09 2.02
C LEU A 167 -4.33 7.06 3.18
N ALA A 168 -3.30 7.91 3.03
CA ALA A 168 -2.92 8.90 4.02
C ALA A 168 -4.09 9.87 4.30
N LYS A 169 -4.69 10.41 3.24
CA LYS A 169 -5.84 11.31 3.33
C LYS A 169 -7.06 10.63 3.96
N ALA A 170 -7.39 9.40 3.53
CA ALA A 170 -8.51 8.63 4.07
C ALA A 170 -8.30 8.22 5.53
N SER A 171 -7.04 8.17 5.99
CA SER A 171 -6.66 7.89 7.37
C SER A 171 -6.55 9.15 8.24
N GLY A 172 -6.83 10.33 7.68
CA GLY A 172 -6.89 11.59 8.42
C GLY A 172 -5.55 12.25 8.66
N ALA A 173 -4.58 12.09 7.76
CA ALA A 173 -3.33 12.86 7.77
C ALA A 173 -3.61 14.37 7.85
N ALA A 174 -2.80 15.11 8.62
CA ALA A 174 -2.89 16.57 8.72
C ALA A 174 -2.38 17.24 7.44
N SER A 175 -1.28 16.71 6.89
CA SER A 175 -0.72 17.10 5.60
C SER A 175 -0.08 15.90 4.90
N VAL A 176 0.09 16.01 3.59
CA VAL A 176 0.77 15.00 2.75
C VAL A 176 1.78 15.73 1.86
N THR A 177 3.04 15.37 1.99
CA THR A 177 4.14 15.76 1.11
C THR A 177 4.49 14.58 0.22
N LEU A 178 4.76 14.84 -1.07
CA LEU A 178 5.16 13.85 -2.08
C LEU A 178 6.61 14.07 -2.50
#